data_AF-A0A845D2E0-F1
#
_entry.id   AF-A0A845D2E0-F1
#
_cell.length_a   1.000
_cell.length_b   1.000
_cell.length_c   1.000
_cell.angle_alpha   90.00
_cell.angle_beta   90.00
_cell.angle_gamma   90.00
#
_symmetry.space_group_name_H-M   'P 1'
#
loop_
_entity.id
_entity.type
_entity.pdbx_description
1 polymer ?
#
loop_
_entity_poly.entity_id
_entity_poly.type
_entity_poly.pdbx_seq_one_letter_code
_entity_poly.pdbx_strand_id
1 'polypeptide(L)'
;MSQLGLLTGIYADVETYGALIDRVIDRLGRGQVDPTEPDQKRLAQLFVDASDQGLASQSLKALMLDSLLRTSTAEPMADLKLLGERLQSGDVDHAFLKQIEELARQLEQKRVDIARQIRGC
;
A
#
# COMPACT_ATOMS: atom_id res chain seq x y z
N MET A 1 -1.20 -20.43 17.20
CA MET A 1 -2.20 -19.68 16.41
C MET A 1 -2.49 -20.47 15.15
N SER A 2 -3.76 -20.61 14.74
CA SER A 2 -4.11 -21.32 13.51
C SER A 2 -3.73 -20.48 12.29
N GLN A 3 -3.30 -21.14 11.22
CA GLN A 3 -2.99 -20.52 9.92
C GLN A 3 -4.14 -19.65 9.40
N LEU A 4 -5.38 -20.07 9.69
CA LEU A 4 -6.59 -19.36 9.33
C LEU A 4 -6.73 -18.00 10.04
N GLY A 5 -6.39 -17.93 11.33
CA GLY A 5 -6.42 -16.67 12.09
C GLY A 5 -5.38 -15.65 11.61
N LEU A 6 -4.22 -16.13 11.16
CA LEU A 6 -3.18 -15.29 10.58
C LEU A 6 -3.61 -14.74 9.21
N LEU A 7 -4.20 -15.58 8.35
CA LEU A 7 -4.72 -15.16 7.05
C LEU A 7 -5.86 -14.14 7.17
N THR A 8 -6.76 -14.30 8.14
CA THR A 8 -7.84 -13.32 8.38
C THR A 8 -7.33 -11.96 8.83
N GLY A 9 -6.24 -11.93 9.63
CA GLY A 9 -5.60 -10.68 10.04
C GLY A 9 -4.96 -9.96 8.85
N ILE A 10 -4.19 -10.70 8.04
CA ILE A 10 -3.58 -10.16 6.81
C ILE A 10 -4.66 -9.62 5.87
N TYR A 11 -5.78 -10.34 5.70
CA TYR A 11 -6.87 -9.90 4.84
C TYR A 11 -7.48 -8.56 5.30
N ALA A 12 -7.71 -8.37 6.60
CA ALA A 12 -8.23 -7.11 7.14
C ALA A 12 -7.25 -5.93 6.97
N ASP A 13 -5.95 -6.19 7.11
CA ASP A 13 -4.91 -5.19 6.89
C ASP A 13 -4.82 -4.80 5.40
N VAL A 14 -4.90 -5.78 4.48
CA VAL A 14 -4.95 -5.53 3.03
C VAL A 14 -6.16 -4.66 2.66
N GLU A 15 -7.34 -4.93 3.21
CA GLU A 15 -8.54 -4.09 2.99
C GLU A 15 -8.33 -2.66 3.49
N THR A 16 -7.69 -2.51 4.65
CA THR A 16 -7.39 -1.18 5.22
C THR A 16 -6.44 -0.39 4.33
N TYR A 17 -5.41 -1.03 3.77
CA TYR A 17 -4.46 -0.37 2.87
C TYR A 17 -5.10 -0.05 1.52
N GLY A 18 -5.87 -0.98 0.93
CA GLY A 18 -6.59 -0.74 -0.31
C GLY A 18 -7.52 0.46 -0.20
N ALA A 19 -8.34 0.51 0.85
CA ALA A 19 -9.24 1.64 1.08
C ALA A 19 -8.53 2.98 1.34
N LEU A 20 -7.32 2.96 1.90
CA LEU A 20 -6.51 4.18 2.04
C LEU A 20 -5.98 4.64 0.68
N ILE A 21 -5.43 3.72 -0.11
CA ILE A 21 -4.89 4.00 -1.44
C ILE A 21 -6.01 4.53 -2.36
N ASP A 22 -7.16 3.88 -2.39
CA ASP A 22 -8.30 4.28 -3.23
C ASP A 22 -8.79 5.70 -2.91
N ARG A 23 -8.89 6.05 -1.63
CA ARG A 23 -9.28 7.41 -1.21
C ARG A 23 -8.28 8.46 -1.66
N VAL A 24 -6.99 8.15 -1.59
CA VAL A 24 -5.94 9.06 -2.08
C VAL A 24 -5.99 9.17 -3.61
N ILE A 25 -6.12 8.06 -4.35
CA ILE A 25 -6.26 8.06 -5.82
C ILE A 25 -7.45 8.91 -6.26
N ASP A 26 -8.64 8.69 -5.70
CA ASP A 26 -9.85 9.44 -6.06
C ASP A 26 -9.66 10.94 -5.85
N ARG A 27 -9.00 11.33 -4.76
CA ARG A 27 -8.73 12.73 -4.46
C ARG A 27 -7.71 13.35 -5.42
N LEU A 28 -6.58 12.66 -5.65
CA LEU A 28 -5.55 13.11 -6.58
C LEU A 28 -6.07 13.18 -8.02
N GLY A 29 -6.90 12.22 -8.44
CA GLY A 29 -7.55 12.20 -9.75
C GLY A 29 -8.52 13.36 -9.99
N ARG A 30 -9.05 13.97 -8.92
CA ARG A 30 -9.85 15.20 -8.99
C ARG A 30 -9.00 16.48 -9.01
N GLY A 31 -7.67 16.36 -9.07
CA GLY A 31 -6.73 17.48 -9.00
C GLY A 31 -6.61 18.10 -7.60
N GLN A 32 -7.13 17.44 -6.56
CA GLN A 32 -7.11 17.93 -5.19
C GLN A 32 -5.84 17.45 -4.48
N VAL A 33 -4.69 17.91 -4.97
CA VAL A 33 -3.39 17.61 -4.36
C VAL A 33 -3.18 18.53 -3.16
N ASP A 34 -3.12 17.95 -1.97
CA ASP A 34 -2.82 18.68 -0.74
C ASP A 34 -2.01 17.78 0.21
N PRO A 35 -0.69 17.99 0.32
CA PRO A 35 0.19 17.15 1.13
C PRO A 35 -0.10 17.23 2.64
N THR A 36 -0.95 18.17 3.08
CA THR A 36 -1.37 18.27 4.48
C THR A 36 -2.57 17.39 4.83
N GLU A 37 -3.25 16.83 3.82
CA GLU A 37 -4.43 16.02 4.04
C GLU A 37 -4.08 14.71 4.78
N PRO A 38 -4.89 14.31 5.78
CA PRO A 38 -4.58 13.16 6.64
C PRO A 38 -4.34 11.83 5.91
N ASP A 39 -5.19 11.44 4.96
CA ASP A 39 -5.06 10.18 4.23
C ASP A 39 -3.84 10.20 3.30
N GLN A 40 -3.59 11.28 2.58
CA GLN A 40 -2.39 11.48 1.76
C GLN A 40 -1.13 11.40 2.61
N LYS A 41 -1.06 12.13 3.72
CA LYS A 41 0.09 12.12 4.63
C LYS A 41 0.31 10.73 5.24
N ARG A 42 -0.77 10.05 5.61
CA ARG A 42 -0.72 8.71 6.18
C ARG A 42 -0.23 7.70 5.16
N LEU A 43 -0.72 7.75 3.92
CA LEU A 43 -0.24 6.88 2.85
C LEU A 43 1.23 7.14 2.54
N ALA A 44 1.61 8.41 2.46
CA ALA A 44 2.98 8.82 2.19
C ALA A 44 3.95 8.28 3.26
N GLN A 45 3.60 8.45 4.54
CA GLN A 45 4.40 7.90 5.64
C GLN A 45 4.47 6.37 5.57
N LEU A 46 3.36 5.70 5.29
CA LEU A 46 3.32 4.25 5.21
C LEU A 46 4.21 3.72 4.08
N PHE A 47 4.28 4.40 2.93
CA PHE A 47 5.20 4.05 1.85
C PHE A 47 6.67 4.27 2.20
N VAL A 48 7.00 5.38 2.86
CA VAL A 48 8.36 5.63 3.36
C VAL A 48 8.76 4.55 4.37
N ASP A 49 7.91 4.25 5.34
CA ASP A 49 8.16 3.21 6.34
C ASP A 49 8.25 1.82 5.70
N ALA A 50 7.42 1.52 4.69
CA ALA A 50 7.47 0.22 4.02
C ALA A 50 8.77 0.04 3.21
N SER A 51 9.35 1.13 2.70
CA SER A 51 10.58 1.08 1.90
C SER A 51 11.79 0.52 2.63
N ASP A 52 11.82 0.61 3.97
CA ASP A 52 12.86 0.04 4.82
C ASP A 52 12.39 -1.20 5.59
N GLN A 53 11.28 -1.82 5.14
CA GLN A 53 10.65 -2.97 5.78
C GLN A 53 10.11 -2.65 7.19
N GLY A 54 9.81 -1.38 7.46
CA GLY A 54 9.36 -0.90 8.76
C GLY A 54 10.45 -0.95 9.83
N LEU A 55 11.73 -1.02 9.46
CA LEU A 55 12.85 -1.14 10.39
C LEU A 55 13.05 0.15 11.19
N ALA A 56 13.07 1.32 10.54
CA ALA A 56 13.23 2.58 11.25
C ALA A 56 12.01 2.93 12.10
N SER A 57 10.80 2.66 11.59
CA SER A 57 9.55 3.01 12.25
C SER A 57 9.06 1.95 13.25
N GLN A 58 9.69 0.77 13.28
CA GLN A 58 9.21 -0.41 14.03
C GLN A 58 7.74 -0.74 13.74
N SER A 59 7.30 -0.51 12.49
CA SER A 59 5.89 -0.60 12.11
C SER A 59 5.58 -1.96 11.50
N LEU A 60 4.83 -2.79 12.23
CA LEU A 60 4.31 -4.05 11.70
C LEU A 60 3.48 -3.82 10.43
N LYS A 61 2.79 -2.68 10.34
CA LYS A 61 1.98 -2.30 9.19
C LYS A 61 2.82 -2.06 7.93
N ALA A 62 3.95 -1.37 8.11
CA ALA A 62 4.92 -1.13 7.04
C ALA A 62 5.57 -2.43 6.57
N LEU A 63 5.97 -3.30 7.50
CA LEU A 63 6.48 -4.65 7.19
C LEU A 63 5.47 -5.47 6.38
N MET A 64 4.20 -5.45 6.78
CA MET A 64 3.14 -6.17 6.07
C MET A 64 2.90 -5.59 4.67
N LEU A 65 2.85 -4.27 4.53
CA LEU A 65 2.70 -3.65 3.22
C LEU A 65 3.88 -3.98 2.29
N ASP A 66 5.12 -3.89 2.77
CA ASP A 66 6.31 -4.29 2.03
C ASP A 66 6.21 -5.74 1.55
N SER A 67 5.86 -6.67 2.44
CA SER A 67 5.66 -8.08 2.09
C SER A 67 4.60 -8.30 1.00
N LEU A 68 3.49 -7.54 1.06
CA LEU A 68 2.40 -7.63 0.08
C LEU A 68 2.81 -7.05 -1.29
N LEU A 69 3.66 -6.03 -1.30
CA LEU A 69 4.14 -5.33 -2.48
C LEU A 69 5.49 -5.88 -2.99
N ARG A 70 5.79 -7.14 -2.67
CA ARG A 70 6.90 -7.89 -3.26
C ARG A 70 6.42 -8.87 -4.32
N THR A 71 7.24 -9.02 -5.35
CA THR A 71 7.08 -10.05 -6.37
C THR A 71 7.32 -11.45 -5.78
N SER A 72 7.05 -12.49 -6.56
CA SER A 72 7.41 -13.87 -6.20
C SER A 72 8.92 -14.09 -6.07
N THR A 73 9.76 -13.20 -6.62
CA THR A 73 11.22 -13.19 -6.49
C THR A 73 11.71 -12.34 -5.31
N ALA A 74 10.79 -11.88 -4.44
CA ALA A 74 11.05 -10.97 -3.32
C ALA A 74 11.58 -9.58 -3.71
N GLU A 75 11.45 -9.20 -4.99
CA GLU A 75 11.82 -7.87 -5.45
C GLU A 75 10.69 -6.86 -5.13
N PRO A 76 11.03 -5.60 -4.77
CA PRO A 76 10.02 -4.57 -4.60
C PRO A 76 9.27 -4.31 -5.90
N MET A 77 7.94 -4.25 -5.85
CA MET A 77 7.11 -3.98 -7.04
C MET A 77 7.17 -2.52 -7.49
N ALA A 78 7.54 -1.61 -6.60
CA ALA A 78 7.75 -0.19 -6.88
C ALA A 78 8.78 0.40 -5.90
N ASP A 79 9.33 1.56 -6.27
CA ASP A 79 10.12 2.38 -5.34
C ASP A 79 9.18 3.09 -4.36
N LEU A 80 8.80 2.37 -3.29
CA LEU A 80 7.89 2.89 -2.26
C LEU A 80 8.45 4.15 -1.59
N LYS A 81 9.77 4.28 -1.49
CA LYS A 81 10.40 5.46 -0.90
C LYS A 81 10.12 6.69 -1.75
N LEU A 82 10.40 6.60 -3.05
CA LEU A 82 10.15 7.68 -4.00
C LEU A 82 8.65 8.05 -4.02
N LEU A 83 7.76 7.05 -3.99
CA LEU A 83 6.32 7.30 -3.98
C LEU A 83 5.85 8.01 -2.70
N GLY A 84 6.38 7.61 -1.55
CA GLY A 84 6.13 8.27 -0.29
C GLY A 84 6.62 9.72 -0.29
N GLU A 85 7.84 9.97 -0.72
CA GLU A 85 8.44 11.32 -0.77
C GLU A 85 7.69 12.26 -1.72
N ARG A 86 7.23 11.76 -2.87
CA ARG A 86 6.41 12.54 -3.83
C ARG A 86 5.02 12.85 -3.28
N LEU A 87 4.36 11.90 -2.58
CA LEU A 87 3.11 12.19 -1.87
C LEU A 87 3.30 13.24 -0.77
N GLN A 88 4.40 13.19 -0.02
CA GLN A 88 4.72 14.16 1.04
C GLN A 88 4.99 15.57 0.50
N SER A 89 5.65 15.67 -0.65
CA SER A 89 5.96 16.96 -1.29
C SER A 89 4.80 17.52 -2.12
N GLY A 90 3.78 16.70 -2.42
CA GLY A 90 2.69 17.08 -3.31
C GLY A 90 3.10 17.13 -4.78
N ASP A 91 4.27 16.57 -5.15
CA ASP A 91 4.71 16.43 -6.52
C ASP A 91 3.97 15.27 -7.20
N VAL A 92 2.70 15.52 -7.51
CA VAL A 92 1.78 14.54 -8.11
C VAL A 92 1.50 14.95 -9.56
N ASP A 93 2.11 14.21 -10.48
CA ASP A 93 1.80 14.28 -11.91
C ASP A 93 0.96 13.09 -12.37
N HIS A 94 0.58 13.07 -13.65
CA HIS A 94 -0.24 12.00 -14.20
C HIS A 94 0.49 10.64 -14.26
N ALA A 95 1.82 10.63 -14.42
CA ALA A 95 2.60 9.39 -14.43
C ALA A 95 2.66 8.80 -13.01
N PHE A 96 2.79 9.66 -12.01
CA PHE A 96 2.73 9.32 -10.60
C PHE A 96 1.40 8.69 -10.20
N LEU A 97 0.28 9.31 -10.62
CA LEU A 97 -1.04 8.77 -10.35
C LEU A 97 -1.19 7.35 -10.90
N LYS A 98 -0.71 7.11 -12.13
CA LYS A 98 -0.70 5.77 -12.74
C LYS A 98 0.13 4.76 -11.95
N GLN A 99 1.24 5.19 -11.35
CA GLN A 99 2.06 4.31 -10.51
C GLN A 99 1.31 3.89 -9.23
N ILE A 100 0.60 4.82 -8.59
CA ILE A 100 -0.23 4.51 -7.42
C ILE A 100 -1.41 3.61 -7.80
N GLU A 101 -2.08 3.88 -8.92
CA GLU A 101 -3.17 3.03 -9.46
C GLU A 101 -2.69 1.60 -9.74
N GLU A 102 -1.50 1.45 -10.32
CA GLU A 102 -0.91 0.13 -10.56
C GLU A 102 -0.64 -0.62 -9.26
N LEU A 103 -0.12 0.07 -8.23
CA LEU A 103 0.07 -0.52 -6.91
C LEU A 103 -1.25 -0.93 -6.26
N ALA A 104 -2.29 -0.08 -6.36
CA ALA A 104 -3.63 -0.40 -5.86
C ALA A 104 -4.17 -1.68 -6.51
N ARG A 105 -4.03 -1.80 -7.84
CA ARG A 105 -4.44 -2.98 -8.60
C ARG A 105 -3.69 -4.24 -8.16
N GLN A 106 -2.38 -4.13 -7.91
CA GLN A 106 -1.57 -5.26 -7.44
C GLN A 106 -1.96 -5.70 -6.04
N LEU A 107 -2.20 -4.74 -5.13
CA LEU A 107 -2.67 -5.03 -3.79
C LEU A 107 -4.05 -5.71 -3.80
N GLU A 108 -4.95 -5.27 -4.69
CA GLU A 108 -6.25 -5.90 -4.90
C GLU A 108 -6.10 -7.34 -5.42
N GLN A 109 -5.17 -7.59 -6.34
CA GLN A 109 -4.89 -8.96 -6.79
C GLN A 109 -4.41 -9.85 -5.63
N LYS A 110 -3.51 -9.34 -4.77
CA LYS A 110 -3.08 -10.06 -3.56
C LYS A 110 -4.24 -10.33 -2.61
N ARG A 111 -5.16 -9.38 -2.45
CA ARG A 111 -6.38 -9.55 -1.65
C ARG A 111 -7.22 -10.73 -2.17
N VAL A 112 -7.45 -10.77 -3.48
CA VAL A 112 -8.21 -11.85 -4.14
C VAL A 112 -7.53 -13.19 -3.94
N ASP A 113 -6.21 -13.26 -4.08
CA ASP A 113 -5.44 -14.50 -3.90
C ASP A 113 -5.51 -15.01 -2.45
N ILE A 114 -5.37 -14.12 -1.47
CA ILE A 114 -5.53 -14.46 -0.04
C ILE A 114 -6.96 -14.93 0.25
N ALA A 115 -7.97 -14.26 -0.31
CA ALA A 115 -9.36 -14.65 -0.14
C ALA A 115 -9.65 -16.05 -0.70
N ARG A 116 -9.06 -16.40 -1.85
CA ARG A 116 -9.16 -17.75 -2.43
C ARG A 116 -8.54 -18.81 -1.51
N GLN A 117 -7.35 -18.53 -0.97
CA GLN A 117 -6.68 -19.40 -0.01
C GLN A 117 -7.49 -19.62 1.26
N ILE A 118 -8.12 -18.57 1.80
CA ILE A 118 -9.00 -18.67 2.98
C ILE A 118 -10.22 -19.57 2.69
N ARG A 119 -10.78 -19.49 1.48
CA ARG A 119 -11.95 -20.28 1.05
C ARG A 119 -11.60 -21.71 0.63
N GLY A 120 -10.32 -22.05 0.51
CA GLY A 120 -9.86 -23.37 0.06
C GLY A 120 -10.17 -23.67 -1.41
N CYS A 121 -10.20 -22.62 -2.27
CA CYS A 121 -10.46 -22.73 -3.71
C CYS A 121 -9.20 -22.48 -4.54
#